data_AF-A0A372G7G3-F1
#
_entry.id   AF-A0A372G7G3-F1
#
_cell.length_a   1.000
_cell.length_b   1.000
_cell.length_c   1.000
_cell.angle_alpha   90.00
_cell.angle_beta   90.00
_cell.angle_gamma   90.00
#
_symmetry.space_group_name_H-M   'P 1'
#
loop_
_entity.id
_entity.type
_entity.pdbx_description
1 polymer ?
#
loop_
_entity_poly.entity_id
_entity_poly.type
_entity_poly.pdbx_seq_one_letter_code
_entity_poly.pdbx_strand_id
1 'polypeptide(L)'
;MSPRNRALKTRLASLAILAGAGLCTASPLAVPAAHADHLDGHGTTVTRPSYKPVVLATIAVGLNPRAVAFDPDYETAYVANAGSNTVSVVDVEERKAIATIDVGTFPYGVAFVRDGAYAYIPNRDSDDLSVIDTGTRKVVKTVKVGDAPRWVALAPGGRHAYVASTGSGEITVIETKTHTVTASIPVGKSPRGVAFTPDGRFAYSANSDSDDVSVIDTRSQKVAATITVGDEPRGAFVTPNGRTLYVSNTIGGTISVIDTRTRTVTDTITVGTNPRGINLHRRGPIAYVANSGSDTVSIFDTRTNCVLGDVAVGDDPRWTDAGPNGDYIYVTNTGSHSVSVVTVKR
;
A
#
# COMPACT_ATOMS: atom_id res chain seq x y z
N MET A 1 67.18 18.50 17.40
CA MET A 1 65.76 18.69 17.80
C MET A 1 64.89 18.39 16.59
N SER A 2 64.03 17.36 16.69
CA SER A 2 63.04 16.97 15.67
C SER A 2 61.72 16.66 16.39
N PRO A 3 60.58 17.04 15.81
CA PRO A 3 59.44 16.12 15.77
C PRO A 3 58.79 16.10 14.36
N ARG A 4 58.71 14.94 13.73
CA ARG A 4 57.58 13.97 13.74
C ARG A 4 56.35 14.41 12.92
N ASN A 5 56.35 13.95 11.66
CA ASN A 5 55.18 13.75 10.81
C ASN A 5 54.17 12.79 11.47
N ARG A 6 52.89 13.18 11.50
CA ARG A 6 51.75 12.25 11.64
C ARG A 6 50.90 12.31 10.37
N ALA A 7 50.99 11.26 9.56
CA ALA A 7 50.04 10.97 8.50
C ALA A 7 48.77 10.35 9.12
N LEU A 8 47.60 10.91 8.78
CA LEU A 8 46.30 10.30 9.03
C LEU A 8 46.16 9.06 8.13
N LYS A 9 46.02 7.87 8.73
CA LYS A 9 45.57 6.66 8.03
C LYS A 9 44.04 6.63 8.07
N THR A 10 43.41 6.96 6.96
CA THR A 10 41.99 6.68 6.73
C THR A 10 41.84 5.17 6.51
N ARG A 11 41.19 4.46 7.44
CA ARG A 11 40.75 3.08 7.21
C ARG A 11 39.30 3.11 6.73
N LEU A 12 39.10 2.82 5.45
CA LEU A 12 37.85 2.22 4.99
C LEU A 12 37.81 0.76 5.45
N ALA A 13 36.73 0.35 6.09
CA ALA A 13 36.38 -1.06 6.23
C ALA A 13 34.86 -1.19 6.12
N SER A 14 34.46 -1.60 4.92
CA SER A 14 33.25 -2.28 4.48
C SER A 14 32.19 -2.60 5.53
N LEU A 15 31.00 -2.00 5.36
CA LEU A 15 29.78 -2.41 6.04
C LEU A 15 29.22 -3.64 5.31
N ALA A 16 29.26 -4.80 5.95
CA ALA A 16 28.59 -6.01 5.47
C ALA A 16 27.07 -5.84 5.66
N ILE A 17 26.32 -5.87 4.56
CA ILE A 17 24.85 -5.94 4.58
C ILE A 17 24.46 -7.37 4.95
N LEU A 18 23.94 -7.56 6.16
CA LEU A 18 23.28 -8.81 6.54
C LEU A 18 21.85 -8.78 5.97
N ALA A 19 21.62 -9.47 4.85
CA ALA A 19 20.27 -9.78 4.37
C ALA A 19 19.68 -10.88 5.29
N GLY A 20 19.10 -10.46 6.40
CA GLY A 20 18.35 -11.34 7.30
C GLY A 20 16.86 -11.20 7.04
N ALA A 21 16.32 -11.89 6.03
CA ALA A 21 14.91 -12.22 6.05
C ALA A 21 14.71 -13.18 7.24
N GLY A 22 14.15 -12.66 8.33
CA GLY A 22 13.82 -13.44 9.52
C GLY A 22 12.72 -14.46 9.19
N LEU A 23 13.10 -15.58 8.58
CA LEU A 23 12.27 -16.76 8.50
C LEU A 23 11.96 -17.19 9.94
N CYS A 24 10.69 -17.22 10.32
CA CYS A 24 10.29 -17.76 11.61
C CYS A 24 10.72 -19.23 11.71
N THR A 25 11.83 -19.48 12.41
CA THR A 25 12.00 -20.74 13.13
C THR A 25 11.05 -20.70 14.31
N ALA A 26 10.17 -21.69 14.43
CA ALA A 26 9.27 -21.79 15.57
C ALA A 26 10.11 -21.82 16.87
N SER A 27 10.01 -20.77 17.68
CA SER A 27 10.45 -20.83 19.08
C SER A 27 9.49 -21.72 19.85
N PRO A 28 9.96 -22.73 20.60
CA PRO A 28 9.06 -23.51 21.44
C PRO A 28 8.55 -22.60 22.56
N LEU A 29 7.24 -22.49 22.68
CA LEU A 29 6.58 -21.93 23.85
C LEU A 29 7.05 -22.73 25.08
N ALA A 30 7.64 -22.05 26.06
CA ALA A 30 7.88 -22.63 27.37
C ALA A 30 6.53 -22.90 28.05
N VAL A 31 6.15 -24.18 28.08
CA VAL A 31 5.02 -24.67 28.89
C VAL A 31 5.53 -24.84 30.32
N PRO A 32 4.86 -24.29 31.36
CA PRO A 32 5.23 -24.58 32.74
C PRO A 32 4.97 -26.06 33.04
N ALA A 33 5.96 -26.71 33.65
CA ALA A 33 6.02 -28.14 33.86
C ALA A 33 4.86 -28.69 34.72
N ALA A 34 4.09 -29.62 34.15
CA ALA A 34 3.51 -30.74 34.88
C ALA A 34 3.23 -31.90 33.92
N HIS A 35 3.82 -33.05 34.24
CA HIS A 35 3.65 -34.38 33.63
C HIS A 35 4.37 -34.62 32.29
N ALA A 36 5.65 -34.91 32.41
CA ALA A 36 6.37 -35.77 31.48
C ALA A 36 5.86 -37.22 31.65
N ASP A 37 5.37 -37.82 30.57
CA ASP A 37 5.71 -39.19 30.17
C ASP A 37 5.28 -39.40 28.71
N HIS A 38 6.10 -40.14 27.97
CA HIS A 38 6.02 -40.45 26.52
C HIS A 38 6.41 -39.34 25.53
N LEU A 39 7.72 -39.13 25.40
CA LEU A 39 8.35 -38.75 24.14
C LEU A 39 8.72 -40.03 23.39
N ASP A 40 8.04 -40.31 22.28
CA ASP A 40 8.63 -41.04 21.15
C ASP A 40 7.88 -40.71 19.86
N GLY A 41 8.66 -40.27 18.86
CA GLY A 41 8.31 -40.32 17.45
C GLY A 41 7.28 -39.31 16.96
N HIS A 42 7.73 -38.14 16.49
CA HIS A 42 7.38 -37.58 15.16
C HIS A 42 8.03 -36.20 15.00
N GLY A 43 9.33 -36.20 14.68
CA GLY A 43 9.96 -35.06 14.02
C GLY A 43 9.42 -34.94 12.59
N THR A 44 8.17 -34.52 12.44
CA THR A 44 7.67 -34.07 11.14
C THR A 44 8.14 -32.63 10.97
N THR A 45 9.24 -32.45 10.25
CA THR A 45 9.55 -31.17 9.64
C THR A 45 8.36 -30.86 8.73
N VAL A 46 7.45 -30.00 9.19
CA VAL A 46 6.42 -29.44 8.32
C VAL A 46 7.17 -28.58 7.31
N THR A 47 7.52 -29.18 6.18
CA THR A 47 7.99 -28.47 4.99
C THR A 47 6.84 -27.59 4.57
N ARG A 48 6.86 -26.34 5.01
CA ARG A 48 5.92 -25.33 4.54
C ARG A 48 6.12 -25.25 3.02
N PRO A 49 5.07 -25.47 2.21
CA PRO A 49 5.20 -25.33 0.77
C PRO A 49 5.79 -23.97 0.46
N SER A 50 6.88 -23.95 -0.31
CA SER A 50 7.62 -22.75 -0.63
C SER A 50 6.72 -21.82 -1.41
N TYR A 51 6.39 -20.66 -0.83
CA TYR A 51 5.73 -19.59 -1.55
C TYR A 51 6.71 -19.05 -2.59
N LYS A 52 6.50 -19.36 -3.89
CA LYS A 52 7.39 -18.97 -4.99
C LYS A 52 6.66 -18.07 -5.99
N PRO A 53 6.36 -16.82 -5.59
CA PRO A 53 5.85 -15.81 -6.50
C PRO A 53 6.85 -15.59 -7.65
N VAL A 54 6.33 -15.41 -8.86
CA VAL A 54 7.13 -15.10 -10.06
C VAL A 54 6.46 -13.99 -10.86
N VAL A 55 7.28 -13.20 -11.56
CA VAL A 55 6.78 -12.21 -12.53
C VAL A 55 6.39 -12.95 -13.82
N LEU A 56 5.10 -12.93 -14.16
CA LEU A 56 4.55 -13.55 -15.37
C LEU A 56 4.69 -12.68 -16.61
N ALA A 57 4.60 -11.36 -16.41
CA ALA A 57 4.61 -10.39 -17.48
C ALA A 57 5.01 -9.01 -16.94
N THR A 58 5.50 -8.17 -17.83
CA THR A 58 5.75 -6.75 -17.58
C THR A 58 5.01 -5.95 -18.65
N ILE A 59 4.15 -5.04 -18.20
CA ILE A 59 3.29 -4.22 -19.05
C ILE A 59 3.89 -2.81 -19.09
N ALA A 60 4.27 -2.34 -20.28
CA ALA A 60 4.70 -0.95 -20.44
C ALA A 60 3.50 0.00 -20.29
N VAL A 61 3.69 1.08 -19.55
CA VAL A 61 2.68 2.13 -19.31
C VAL A 61 3.33 3.51 -19.45
N GLY A 62 2.61 4.58 -19.10
CA GLY A 62 3.18 5.93 -19.09
C GLY A 62 4.29 6.09 -18.04
N LEU A 63 4.92 7.26 -18.06
CA LEU A 63 6.07 7.58 -17.21
C LEU A 63 5.65 7.70 -15.73
N ASN A 64 6.53 7.22 -14.85
CA ASN A 64 6.37 7.23 -13.39
C ASN A 64 5.00 6.72 -12.89
N PRO A 65 4.60 5.47 -13.18
CA PRO A 65 3.33 4.93 -12.68
C PRO A 65 3.33 4.89 -11.15
N ARG A 66 2.26 5.42 -10.53
CA ARG A 66 2.11 5.55 -9.08
C ARG A 66 1.21 4.49 -8.49
N ALA A 67 -0.01 4.37 -9.01
CA ALA A 67 -0.98 3.40 -8.55
C ALA A 67 -1.57 2.61 -9.73
N VAL A 68 -1.95 1.39 -9.44
CA VAL A 68 -2.78 0.54 -10.28
C VAL A 68 -4.02 0.16 -9.47
N ALA A 69 -5.17 0.13 -10.12
CA ALA A 69 -6.39 -0.44 -9.56
C ALA A 69 -7.13 -1.24 -10.63
N PHE A 70 -7.64 -2.41 -10.29
CA PHE A 70 -8.56 -3.15 -11.14
C PHE A 70 -9.97 -2.56 -11.08
N ASP A 71 -10.67 -2.58 -12.21
CA ASP A 71 -12.10 -2.31 -12.21
C ASP A 71 -12.88 -3.43 -11.49
N PRO A 72 -14.13 -3.18 -11.07
CA PRO A 72 -14.88 -4.15 -10.27
C PRO A 72 -15.10 -5.51 -10.96
N ASP A 73 -15.20 -5.50 -12.29
CA ASP A 73 -15.44 -6.68 -13.13
C ASP A 73 -14.15 -7.37 -13.57
N TYR A 74 -12.98 -6.79 -13.30
CA TYR A 74 -11.65 -7.30 -13.61
C TYR A 74 -11.33 -7.45 -15.10
N GLU A 75 -12.03 -6.75 -15.96
CA GLU A 75 -11.73 -6.69 -17.39
C GLU A 75 -10.59 -5.71 -17.66
N THR A 76 -10.54 -4.60 -16.89
CA THR A 76 -9.52 -3.57 -17.04
C THR A 76 -8.84 -3.19 -15.74
N ALA A 77 -7.62 -2.67 -15.85
CA ALA A 77 -6.93 -2.01 -14.75
C ALA A 77 -6.50 -0.60 -15.18
N TYR A 78 -6.65 0.37 -14.28
CA TYR A 78 -6.26 1.76 -14.53
C TYR A 78 -4.96 2.05 -13.79
N VAL A 79 -3.99 2.63 -14.51
CA VAL A 79 -2.66 2.96 -13.99
C VAL A 79 -2.43 4.46 -14.08
N ALA A 80 -2.28 5.15 -12.94
CA ALA A 80 -1.97 6.57 -12.89
C ALA A 80 -0.49 6.82 -13.17
N ASN A 81 -0.18 7.49 -14.27
CA ASN A 81 1.18 7.78 -14.74
C ASN A 81 1.57 9.23 -14.40
N ALA A 82 2.19 9.43 -13.23
CA ALA A 82 2.49 10.76 -12.72
C ALA A 82 3.38 11.58 -13.66
N GLY A 83 4.35 10.94 -14.33
CA GLY A 83 5.31 11.61 -15.19
C GLY A 83 4.74 11.96 -16.58
N SER A 84 3.64 11.33 -16.97
CA SER A 84 2.98 11.57 -18.24
C SER A 84 1.72 12.43 -18.12
N ASN A 85 1.21 12.69 -16.91
CA ASN A 85 -0.10 13.32 -16.69
C ASN A 85 -1.26 12.54 -17.34
N THR A 86 -1.16 11.20 -17.34
CA THR A 86 -2.13 10.32 -17.96
C THR A 86 -2.54 9.17 -17.06
N VAL A 87 -3.62 8.49 -17.43
CA VAL A 87 -3.98 7.16 -16.95
C VAL A 87 -3.88 6.16 -18.10
N SER A 88 -3.16 5.06 -17.92
CA SER A 88 -3.21 3.92 -18.85
C SER A 88 -4.41 3.04 -18.51
N VAL A 89 -5.18 2.63 -19.51
CA VAL A 89 -6.15 1.54 -19.39
C VAL A 89 -5.48 0.26 -19.86
N VAL A 90 -5.37 -0.71 -18.98
CA VAL A 90 -4.74 -2.01 -19.22
C VAL A 90 -5.83 -3.06 -19.35
N ASP A 91 -5.79 -3.84 -20.43
CA ASP A 91 -6.56 -5.06 -20.57
C ASP A 91 -5.94 -6.15 -19.70
N VAL A 92 -6.75 -6.75 -18.83
CA VAL A 92 -6.28 -7.69 -17.80
C VAL A 92 -5.97 -9.06 -18.39
N GLU A 93 -6.73 -9.50 -19.40
CA GLU A 93 -6.55 -10.79 -20.07
C GLU A 93 -5.34 -10.75 -21.00
N GLU A 94 -5.28 -9.73 -21.86
CA GLU A 94 -4.17 -9.52 -22.81
C GLU A 94 -2.89 -9.02 -22.14
N ARG A 95 -2.98 -8.51 -20.91
CA ARG A 95 -1.87 -7.91 -20.13
C ARG A 95 -1.18 -6.81 -20.92
N LYS A 96 -1.96 -5.88 -21.45
CA LYS A 96 -1.48 -4.84 -22.36
C LYS A 96 -2.20 -3.52 -22.11
N ALA A 97 -1.48 -2.41 -22.21
CA ALA A 97 -2.11 -1.09 -22.26
C ALA A 97 -2.86 -0.93 -23.59
N ILE A 98 -4.17 -0.64 -23.52
CA ILE A 98 -5.08 -0.53 -24.66
C ILE A 98 -5.61 0.88 -24.89
N ALA A 99 -5.46 1.78 -23.91
CA ALA A 99 -5.78 3.20 -24.07
C ALA A 99 -5.00 4.07 -23.10
N THR A 100 -5.01 5.38 -23.37
CA THR A 100 -4.44 6.41 -22.51
C THR A 100 -5.45 7.56 -22.39
N ILE A 101 -5.61 8.07 -21.18
CA ILE A 101 -6.55 9.15 -20.84
C ILE A 101 -5.74 10.29 -20.23
N ASP A 102 -5.83 11.48 -20.81
CA ASP A 102 -5.23 12.68 -20.24
C ASP A 102 -6.01 13.12 -18.99
N VAL A 103 -5.29 13.47 -17.93
CA VAL A 103 -5.85 13.94 -16.65
C VAL A 103 -5.11 15.20 -16.19
N GLY A 104 -5.31 15.61 -14.93
CA GLY A 104 -4.57 16.72 -14.34
C GLY A 104 -3.08 16.39 -14.14
N THR A 105 -2.37 17.30 -13.47
CA THR A 105 -0.91 17.22 -13.35
C THR A 105 -0.48 16.27 -12.23
N PHE A 106 0.44 15.36 -12.53
CA PHE A 106 1.03 14.41 -11.60
C PHE A 106 -0.01 13.51 -10.89
N PRO A 107 -0.81 12.72 -11.64
CA PRO A 107 -1.82 11.83 -11.07
C PRO A 107 -1.21 10.76 -10.16
N TYR A 108 -1.94 10.37 -9.13
CA TYR A 108 -1.39 9.51 -8.07
C TYR A 108 -2.23 8.26 -7.77
N GLY A 109 -3.25 8.36 -6.92
CA GLY A 109 -4.16 7.25 -6.62
C GLY A 109 -5.14 6.95 -7.76
N VAL A 110 -5.78 5.79 -7.70
CA VAL A 110 -6.89 5.39 -8.58
C VAL A 110 -7.96 4.75 -7.70
N ALA A 111 -9.21 5.16 -7.84
CA ALA A 111 -10.34 4.44 -7.25
C ALA A 111 -11.56 4.42 -8.17
N PHE A 112 -12.14 3.25 -8.37
CA PHE A 112 -13.40 3.09 -9.07
C PHE A 112 -14.59 3.41 -8.15
N VAL A 113 -15.59 4.10 -8.69
CA VAL A 113 -16.82 4.47 -7.99
C VAL A 113 -18.05 4.06 -8.79
N ARG A 114 -19.18 3.89 -8.08
CA ARG A 114 -20.48 3.54 -8.67
C ARG A 114 -20.37 2.28 -9.56
N ASP A 115 -19.86 1.21 -8.97
CA ASP A 115 -19.66 -0.09 -9.62
C ASP A 115 -18.87 0.02 -10.93
N GLY A 116 -17.84 0.87 -10.93
CA GLY A 116 -16.92 1.00 -12.06
C GLY A 116 -17.36 2.00 -13.12
N ALA A 117 -18.52 2.64 -13.00
CA ALA A 117 -18.98 3.64 -13.98
C ALA A 117 -18.06 4.88 -14.05
N TYR A 118 -17.38 5.23 -12.95
CA TYR A 118 -16.37 6.27 -12.96
C TYR A 118 -15.09 5.84 -12.23
N ALA A 119 -13.98 6.49 -12.59
CA ALA A 119 -12.72 6.42 -11.86
C ALA A 119 -12.32 7.81 -11.35
N TYR A 120 -11.84 7.87 -10.11
CA TYR A 120 -11.35 9.07 -9.46
C TYR A 120 -9.83 9.08 -9.41
N ILE A 121 -9.22 10.16 -9.91
CA ILE A 121 -7.77 10.33 -10.01
C ILE A 121 -7.35 11.65 -9.34
N PRO A 122 -6.80 11.63 -8.12
CA PRO A 122 -6.18 12.81 -7.52
C PRO A 122 -4.92 13.21 -8.30
N ASN A 123 -4.82 14.50 -8.65
CA ASN A 123 -3.74 15.10 -9.42
C ASN A 123 -2.96 16.03 -8.49
N ARG A 124 -1.74 15.59 -8.11
CA ARG A 124 -0.99 16.22 -7.04
C ARG A 124 -0.65 17.67 -7.35
N ASP A 125 -0.21 17.96 -8.57
CA ASP A 125 0.40 19.26 -8.86
C ASP A 125 -0.61 20.27 -9.44
N SER A 126 -1.87 19.86 -9.66
CA SER A 126 -2.99 20.73 -10.04
C SER A 126 -4.04 20.91 -8.95
N ASP A 127 -3.83 20.31 -7.76
CA ASP A 127 -4.70 20.41 -6.58
C ASP A 127 -6.18 20.09 -6.89
N ASP A 128 -6.39 19.06 -7.70
CA ASP A 128 -7.73 18.60 -8.10
C ASP A 128 -7.82 17.09 -8.24
N LEU A 129 -9.05 16.63 -8.45
CA LEU A 129 -9.40 15.25 -8.74
C LEU A 129 -10.12 15.19 -10.09
N SER A 130 -9.61 14.37 -10.98
CA SER A 130 -10.25 14.05 -12.25
C SER A 130 -11.29 12.94 -12.05
N VAL A 131 -12.48 13.15 -12.59
CA VAL A 131 -13.55 12.15 -12.66
C VAL A 131 -13.60 11.64 -14.11
N ILE A 132 -13.20 10.40 -14.30
CA ILE A 132 -13.22 9.72 -15.59
C ILE A 132 -14.50 8.92 -15.70
N ASP A 133 -15.25 9.08 -16.78
CA ASP A 133 -16.27 8.13 -17.21
C ASP A 133 -15.58 6.95 -17.91
N THR A 134 -15.73 5.74 -17.37
CA THR A 134 -14.94 4.58 -17.78
C THR A 134 -15.41 3.97 -19.10
N GLY A 135 -16.71 4.12 -19.42
CA GLY A 135 -17.28 3.64 -20.69
C GLY A 135 -16.81 4.48 -21.88
N THR A 136 -16.72 5.81 -21.71
CA THR A 136 -16.23 6.72 -22.74
C THR A 136 -14.73 6.99 -22.67
N ARG A 137 -14.07 6.61 -21.57
CA ARG A 137 -12.65 6.85 -21.27
C ARG A 137 -12.26 8.33 -21.34
N LYS A 138 -13.12 9.20 -20.80
CA LYS A 138 -12.93 10.67 -20.82
C LYS A 138 -13.09 11.26 -19.44
N VAL A 139 -12.31 12.30 -19.14
CA VAL A 139 -12.55 13.15 -17.98
C VAL A 139 -13.85 13.94 -18.22
N VAL A 140 -14.85 13.70 -17.37
CA VAL A 140 -16.16 14.35 -17.43
C VAL A 140 -16.32 15.46 -16.40
N LYS A 141 -15.46 15.48 -15.37
CA LYS A 141 -15.44 16.52 -14.35
C LYS A 141 -14.08 16.64 -13.70
N THR A 142 -13.72 17.85 -13.29
CA THR A 142 -12.59 18.12 -12.39
C THR A 142 -13.12 18.73 -11.10
N VAL A 143 -12.72 18.19 -9.95
CA VAL A 143 -13.18 18.59 -8.63
C VAL A 143 -12.00 19.16 -7.86
N LYS A 144 -12.09 20.42 -7.41
CA LYS A 144 -11.06 20.99 -6.54
C LYS A 144 -11.10 20.33 -5.16
N VAL A 145 -9.92 20.00 -4.65
CA VAL A 145 -9.69 19.36 -3.35
C VAL A 145 -8.52 20.07 -2.66
N GLY A 146 -8.13 19.62 -1.46
CA GLY A 146 -6.97 20.17 -0.76
C GLY A 146 -5.65 19.96 -1.50
N ASP A 147 -4.64 20.75 -1.12
CA ASP A 147 -3.32 20.81 -1.78
C ASP A 147 -2.57 19.47 -1.82
N ALA A 148 -1.91 19.20 -2.94
CA ALA A 148 -1.14 18.01 -3.23
C ALA A 148 -1.89 16.69 -2.91
N PRO A 149 -3.07 16.44 -3.52
CA PRO A 149 -3.82 15.21 -3.31
C PRO A 149 -3.05 14.00 -3.85
N ARG A 150 -2.95 12.94 -3.05
CA ARG A 150 -2.17 11.74 -3.41
C ARG A 150 -2.97 10.45 -3.39
N TRP A 151 -3.98 10.33 -2.54
CA TRP A 151 -4.71 9.09 -2.39
C TRP A 151 -6.21 9.33 -2.37
N VAL A 152 -6.96 8.38 -2.89
CA VAL A 152 -8.42 8.38 -2.83
C VAL A 152 -8.89 6.99 -2.43
N ALA A 153 -9.79 6.92 -1.46
CA ALA A 153 -10.40 5.68 -1.01
C ALA A 153 -11.92 5.84 -0.91
N LEU A 154 -12.64 4.76 -1.16
CA LEU A 154 -14.10 4.74 -1.11
C LEU A 154 -14.56 4.24 0.25
N ALA A 155 -15.47 4.98 0.88
CA ALA A 155 -16.16 4.49 2.04
C ALA A 155 -17.02 3.26 1.66
N PRO A 156 -17.15 2.25 2.54
CA PRO A 156 -18.09 1.15 2.32
C PRO A 156 -19.49 1.65 1.97
N GLY A 157 -20.11 1.03 0.96
CA GLY A 157 -21.37 1.49 0.38
C GLY A 157 -21.23 2.58 -0.70
N GLY A 158 -20.02 3.06 -0.98
CA GLY A 158 -19.71 3.83 -2.19
C GLY A 158 -20.24 5.27 -2.23
N ARG A 159 -20.94 5.74 -1.20
CA ARG A 159 -21.55 7.08 -1.16
C ARG A 159 -20.53 8.21 -1.06
N HIS A 160 -19.44 7.99 -0.32
CA HIS A 160 -18.39 8.99 -0.14
C HIS A 160 -17.03 8.46 -0.59
N ALA A 161 -16.25 9.33 -1.22
CA ALA A 161 -14.82 9.15 -1.44
C ALA A 161 -14.03 10.09 -0.52
N TYR A 162 -12.91 9.61 0.01
CA TYR A 162 -12.04 10.35 0.91
C TYR A 162 -10.70 10.54 0.20
N VAL A 163 -10.32 11.80 -0.01
CA VAL A 163 -9.08 12.19 -0.71
C VAL A 163 -8.08 12.71 0.29
N ALA A 164 -6.92 12.07 0.40
CA ALA A 164 -5.82 12.53 1.24
C ALA A 164 -4.98 13.58 0.51
N SER A 165 -4.99 14.79 1.07
CA SER A 165 -4.27 15.95 0.55
C SER A 165 -3.04 16.23 1.40
N THR A 166 -1.88 15.83 0.87
CA THR A 166 -0.62 15.87 1.61
C THR A 166 -0.22 17.31 1.95
N GLY A 167 -0.42 18.25 1.04
CA GLY A 167 0.01 19.64 1.20
C GLY A 167 -0.80 20.38 2.25
N SER A 168 -2.12 20.17 2.28
CA SER A 168 -3.01 20.86 3.21
C SER A 168 -3.22 20.13 4.54
N GLY A 169 -2.81 18.86 4.68
CA GLY A 169 -2.91 18.12 5.94
C GLY A 169 -4.35 17.72 6.29
N GLU A 170 -5.15 17.38 5.27
CA GLU A 170 -6.57 17.09 5.44
C GLU A 170 -7.06 15.93 4.58
N ILE A 171 -8.23 15.42 4.93
CA ILE A 171 -9.03 14.52 4.08
C ILE A 171 -10.23 15.27 3.53
N THR A 172 -10.27 15.47 2.21
CA THR A 172 -11.46 16.00 1.53
C THR A 172 -12.48 14.88 1.32
N VAL A 173 -13.74 15.11 1.69
CA VAL A 173 -14.85 14.16 1.49
C VAL A 173 -15.67 14.59 0.27
N ILE A 174 -15.89 13.66 -0.66
CA ILE A 174 -16.64 13.87 -1.90
C ILE A 174 -17.87 12.95 -1.91
N GLU A 175 -19.07 13.51 -2.11
CA GLU A 175 -20.28 12.74 -2.42
C GLU A 175 -20.21 12.23 -3.86
N THR A 176 -20.23 10.91 -4.04
CA THR A 176 -19.92 10.26 -5.33
C THR A 176 -21.05 10.36 -6.34
N LYS A 177 -22.29 10.59 -5.87
CA LYS A 177 -23.44 10.78 -6.76
C LYS A 177 -23.36 12.09 -7.56
N THR A 178 -22.88 13.14 -6.92
CA THR A 178 -22.84 14.52 -7.46
C THR A 178 -21.44 14.97 -7.82
N HIS A 179 -20.41 14.21 -7.40
CA HIS A 179 -19.00 14.57 -7.52
C HIS A 179 -18.71 15.94 -6.89
N THR A 180 -19.22 16.18 -5.68
CA THR A 180 -19.07 17.46 -4.97
C THR A 180 -18.43 17.24 -3.62
N VAL A 181 -17.54 18.16 -3.24
CA VAL A 181 -16.97 18.20 -1.88
C VAL A 181 -18.08 18.49 -0.87
N THR A 182 -18.14 17.72 0.20
CA THR A 182 -19.12 17.87 1.28
C THR A 182 -18.47 18.23 2.62
N ALA A 183 -17.19 17.92 2.80
CA ALA A 183 -16.44 18.26 4.00
C ALA A 183 -14.94 18.27 3.74
N SER A 184 -14.20 18.93 4.63
CA SER A 184 -12.78 18.72 4.82
C SER A 184 -12.49 18.40 6.28
N ILE A 185 -11.67 17.39 6.52
CA ILE A 185 -11.36 16.86 7.85
C ILE A 185 -9.85 17.05 8.09
N PRO A 186 -9.44 17.98 8.97
CA PRO A 186 -8.04 18.11 9.37
C PRO A 186 -7.55 16.82 10.03
N VAL A 187 -6.36 16.36 9.64
CA VAL A 187 -5.68 15.17 10.19
C VAL A 187 -4.25 15.51 10.59
N GLY A 188 -3.38 14.51 10.74
CA GLY A 188 -1.95 14.71 10.93
C GLY A 188 -1.26 15.29 9.69
N LYS A 189 0.07 15.45 9.77
CA LYS A 189 0.84 16.11 8.71
C LYS A 189 1.09 15.17 7.55
N SER A 190 0.91 15.69 6.32
CA SER A 190 1.19 14.96 5.08
C SER A 190 0.45 13.61 4.98
N PRO A 191 -0.89 13.58 5.02
CA PRO A 191 -1.65 12.34 4.83
C PRO A 191 -1.40 11.74 3.44
N ARG A 192 -1.21 10.41 3.39
CA ARG A 192 -0.85 9.70 2.15
C ARG A 192 -1.66 8.44 1.85
N GLY A 193 -2.25 7.81 2.85
CA GLY A 193 -3.07 6.61 2.66
C GLY A 193 -4.32 6.69 3.50
N VAL A 194 -5.43 6.16 2.97
CA VAL A 194 -6.72 6.09 3.67
C VAL A 194 -7.26 4.67 3.58
N ALA A 195 -7.61 4.08 4.72
CA ALA A 195 -8.25 2.76 4.80
C ALA A 195 -9.52 2.83 5.65
N PHE A 196 -10.53 2.03 5.29
CA PHE A 196 -11.80 1.99 6.03
C PHE A 196 -11.97 0.68 6.78
N THR A 197 -12.60 0.76 7.94
CA THR A 197 -13.26 -0.40 8.56
C THR A 197 -14.35 -0.94 7.64
N PRO A 198 -14.57 -2.27 7.57
CA PRO A 198 -15.59 -2.87 6.70
C PRO A 198 -17.02 -2.38 6.94
N ASP A 199 -17.35 -2.02 8.18
CA ASP A 199 -18.66 -1.44 8.56
C ASP A 199 -18.78 0.05 8.24
N GLY A 200 -17.70 0.67 7.74
CA GLY A 200 -17.63 2.05 7.33
C GLY A 200 -17.65 3.06 8.47
N ARG A 201 -17.59 2.64 9.74
CA ARG A 201 -17.70 3.54 10.91
C ARG A 201 -16.45 4.40 11.12
N PHE A 202 -15.29 3.82 10.80
CA PHE A 202 -14.00 4.50 10.93
C PHE A 202 -13.21 4.45 9.63
N ALA A 203 -12.53 5.56 9.34
CA ALA A 203 -11.44 5.65 8.37
C ALA A 203 -10.12 5.92 9.12
N TYR A 204 -9.01 5.47 8.55
CA TYR A 204 -7.67 5.66 9.08
C TYR A 204 -6.82 6.39 8.06
N SER A 205 -6.25 7.53 8.43
CA SER A 205 -5.32 8.30 7.60
C SER A 205 -3.89 8.08 8.09
N ALA A 206 -3.01 7.57 7.23
CA ALA A 206 -1.58 7.46 7.49
C ALA A 206 -0.88 8.80 7.17
N ASN A 207 -0.28 9.42 8.18
CA ASN A 207 0.23 10.80 8.10
C ASN A 207 1.77 10.79 8.15
N SER A 208 2.39 11.02 6.99
CA SER A 208 3.80 10.68 6.78
C SER A 208 4.78 11.54 7.57
N ASP A 209 4.43 12.79 7.86
CA ASP A 209 5.38 13.74 8.46
C ASP A 209 5.12 13.94 9.96
N SER A 210 4.08 13.31 10.51
CA SER A 210 3.78 13.26 11.94
C SER A 210 3.92 11.87 12.56
N ASP A 211 4.33 10.86 11.77
CA ASP A 211 4.55 9.47 12.20
C ASP A 211 3.38 8.88 12.99
N ASP A 212 2.16 9.21 12.54
CA ASP A 212 0.93 8.81 13.19
C ASP A 212 -0.19 8.42 12.21
N VAL A 213 -1.24 7.83 12.77
CA VAL A 213 -2.48 7.51 12.09
C VAL A 213 -3.62 8.25 12.74
N SER A 214 -4.35 9.07 11.98
CA SER A 214 -5.60 9.66 12.46
C SER A 214 -6.76 8.68 12.28
N VAL A 215 -7.50 8.43 13.35
CA VAL A 215 -8.75 7.65 13.34
C VAL A 215 -9.92 8.61 13.16
N ILE A 216 -10.62 8.53 12.04
CA ILE A 216 -11.71 9.42 11.68
C ILE A 216 -13.04 8.68 11.89
N ASP A 217 -13.94 9.23 12.69
CA ASP A 217 -15.34 8.80 12.74
C ASP A 217 -16.07 9.35 11.52
N THR A 218 -16.54 8.46 10.65
CA THR A 218 -17.07 8.84 9.32
C THR A 218 -18.44 9.50 9.40
N ARG A 219 -19.20 9.25 10.48
CA ARG A 219 -20.53 9.83 10.69
C ARG A 219 -20.44 11.28 11.14
N SER A 220 -19.57 11.57 12.09
CA SER A 220 -19.33 12.92 12.61
C SER A 220 -18.30 13.70 11.79
N GLN A 221 -17.54 13.01 10.92
CA GLN A 221 -16.46 13.56 10.10
C GLN A 221 -15.40 14.29 10.93
N LYS A 222 -14.99 13.65 12.03
CA LYS A 222 -14.01 14.20 12.97
C LYS A 222 -12.98 13.15 13.35
N VAL A 223 -11.76 13.60 13.64
CA VAL A 223 -10.73 12.74 14.24
C VAL A 223 -11.15 12.37 15.66
N ALA A 224 -11.27 11.07 15.91
CA ALA A 224 -11.67 10.46 17.17
C ALA A 224 -10.49 9.95 18.00
N ALA A 225 -9.30 9.79 17.39
CA ALA A 225 -8.03 9.48 18.05
C ALA A 225 -6.86 9.61 17.07
N THR A 226 -5.66 9.60 17.63
CA THR A 226 -4.39 9.49 16.90
C THR A 226 -3.60 8.31 17.46
N ILE A 227 -2.94 7.56 16.60
CA ILE A 227 -2.12 6.39 16.96
C ILE A 227 -0.71 6.61 16.44
N THR A 228 0.29 6.69 17.32
CA THR A 228 1.70 6.75 16.90
C THR A 228 2.12 5.42 16.26
N VAL A 229 2.82 5.50 15.13
CA VAL A 229 3.34 4.36 14.38
C VAL A 229 4.83 4.56 14.07
N GLY A 230 5.40 3.77 13.17
CA GLY A 230 6.79 3.94 12.74
C GLY A 230 6.95 5.08 11.72
N ASP A 231 8.21 5.36 11.38
CA ASP A 231 8.61 6.52 10.58
C ASP A 231 8.09 6.50 9.13
N GLU A 232 7.56 7.64 8.72
CA GLU A 232 6.99 7.93 7.41
C GLU A 232 5.91 6.93 6.96
N PRO A 233 4.76 6.84 7.68
CA PRO A 233 3.69 5.95 7.31
C PRO A 233 3.05 6.37 5.98
N ARG A 234 2.74 5.40 5.11
CA ARG A 234 2.19 5.70 3.77
C ARG A 234 0.99 4.89 3.36
N GLY A 235 1.15 3.57 3.20
CA GLY A 235 0.09 2.67 2.81
C GLY A 235 -0.64 2.13 4.03
N ALA A 236 -1.92 1.84 3.90
CA ALA A 236 -2.71 1.27 4.98
C ALA A 236 -3.81 0.35 4.44
N PHE A 237 -4.11 -0.73 5.15
CA PHE A 237 -5.34 -1.51 4.93
C PHE A 237 -5.90 -2.06 6.23
N VAL A 238 -7.22 -2.21 6.30
CA VAL A 238 -7.92 -2.87 7.42
C VAL A 238 -8.33 -4.28 6.99
N THR A 239 -8.15 -5.26 7.86
CA THR A 239 -8.55 -6.65 7.59
C THR A 239 -10.08 -6.78 7.44
N PRO A 240 -10.59 -7.81 6.73
CA PRO A 240 -12.03 -7.93 6.46
C PRO A 240 -12.91 -8.13 7.70
N ASN A 241 -12.33 -8.58 8.82
CA ASN A 241 -13.03 -8.68 10.09
C ASN A 241 -13.04 -7.35 10.88
N GLY A 242 -12.38 -6.31 10.36
CA GLY A 242 -12.30 -4.98 10.93
C GLY A 242 -11.40 -4.86 12.16
N ARG A 243 -10.68 -5.92 12.57
CA ARG A 243 -9.97 -5.98 13.86
C ARG A 243 -8.53 -5.49 13.79
N THR A 244 -7.92 -5.51 12.61
CA THR A 244 -6.50 -5.21 12.46
C THR A 244 -6.27 -4.23 11.32
N LEU A 245 -5.52 -3.17 11.61
CA LEU A 245 -5.01 -2.21 10.63
C LEU A 245 -3.51 -2.47 10.45
N TYR A 246 -3.07 -2.56 9.20
CA TYR A 246 -1.65 -2.63 8.84
C TYR A 246 -1.24 -1.31 8.18
N VAL A 247 -0.10 -0.77 8.59
CA VAL A 247 0.44 0.50 8.05
C VAL A 247 1.91 0.32 7.71
N SER A 248 2.31 0.62 6.47
CA SER A 248 3.70 0.57 6.04
C SER A 248 4.45 1.83 6.47
N ASN A 249 5.63 1.65 7.08
CA ASN A 249 6.51 2.71 7.56
C ASN A 249 7.74 2.77 6.65
N THR A 250 7.81 3.78 5.78
CA THR A 250 8.81 3.80 4.69
C THR A 250 10.23 3.79 5.23
N ILE A 251 10.57 4.76 6.09
CA ILE A 251 11.96 4.92 6.54
C ILE A 251 12.33 3.75 7.46
N GLY A 252 11.38 3.28 8.28
CA GLY A 252 11.60 2.18 9.20
C GLY A 252 11.84 0.81 8.54
N GLY A 253 11.44 0.62 7.27
CA GLY A 253 11.49 -0.72 6.65
C GLY A 253 10.56 -1.72 7.33
N THR A 254 9.44 -1.23 7.90
CA THR A 254 8.52 -2.03 8.71
C THR A 254 7.06 -1.81 8.35
N ILE A 255 6.21 -2.66 8.92
CA ILE A 255 4.75 -2.51 8.95
C ILE A 255 4.31 -2.52 10.41
N SER A 256 3.56 -1.49 10.84
CA SER A 256 2.89 -1.49 12.15
C SER A 256 1.58 -2.29 12.08
N VAL A 257 1.36 -3.17 13.06
CA VAL A 257 0.13 -3.96 13.20
C VAL A 257 -0.69 -3.43 14.37
N ILE A 258 -1.90 -2.94 14.09
CA ILE A 258 -2.69 -2.14 15.03
C ILE A 258 -4.02 -2.84 15.32
N ASP A 259 -4.36 -3.05 16.60
CA ASP A 259 -5.71 -3.46 17.00
C ASP A 259 -6.65 -2.24 16.89
N THR A 260 -7.69 -2.36 16.07
CA THR A 260 -8.60 -1.23 15.76
C THR A 260 -9.52 -0.86 16.91
N ARG A 261 -9.78 -1.80 17.83
CA ARG A 261 -10.66 -1.61 19.00
C ARG A 261 -9.91 -0.91 20.12
N THR A 262 -8.69 -1.32 20.41
CA THR A 262 -7.85 -0.69 21.45
C THR A 262 -7.07 0.51 20.92
N ARG A 263 -6.91 0.61 19.59
CA ARG A 263 -6.14 1.66 18.90
C ARG A 263 -4.67 1.65 19.32
N THR A 264 -4.10 0.46 19.48
CA THR A 264 -2.72 0.26 19.92
C THR A 264 -1.94 -0.56 18.90
N VAL A 265 -0.68 -0.20 18.69
CA VAL A 265 0.27 -1.06 17.96
C VAL A 265 0.51 -2.31 18.81
N THR A 266 0.29 -3.47 18.21
CA THR A 266 0.41 -4.80 18.85
C THR A 266 1.61 -5.59 18.36
N ASP A 267 2.10 -5.28 17.17
CA ASP A 267 3.21 -5.98 16.55
C ASP A 267 3.87 -5.08 15.48
N THR A 268 5.07 -5.43 15.04
CA THR A 268 5.80 -4.76 13.96
C THR A 268 6.49 -5.80 13.09
N ILE A 269 6.21 -5.76 11.79
CA ILE A 269 6.76 -6.71 10.80
C ILE A 269 7.90 -6.02 10.05
N THR A 270 9.09 -6.62 10.04
CA THR A 270 10.19 -6.17 9.18
C THR A 270 10.01 -6.70 7.76
N VAL A 271 10.16 -5.83 6.76
CA VAL A 271 10.04 -6.14 5.33
C VAL A 271 11.24 -5.60 4.56
N GLY A 272 11.13 -5.44 3.24
CA GLY A 272 12.17 -4.80 2.42
C GLY A 272 12.36 -3.31 2.70
N THR A 273 13.28 -2.69 1.94
CA THR A 273 13.65 -1.28 2.13
C THR A 273 12.62 -0.35 1.50
N ASN A 274 12.28 0.73 2.21
CA ASN A 274 11.30 1.74 1.78
C ASN A 274 9.94 1.15 1.35
N PRO A 275 9.21 0.42 2.24
CA PRO A 275 7.88 -0.09 1.94
C PRO A 275 6.90 1.06 1.66
N ARG A 276 6.03 0.90 0.67
CA ARG A 276 5.06 1.92 0.22
C ARG A 276 3.64 1.38 0.21
N GLY A 277 3.07 1.08 -0.96
CA GLY A 277 1.74 0.51 -1.06
C GLY A 277 1.69 -0.86 -0.42
N ILE A 278 0.65 -1.09 0.37
CA ILE A 278 0.39 -2.33 1.10
C ILE A 278 -1.07 -2.73 0.91
N ASN A 279 -1.31 -3.96 0.48
CA ASN A 279 -2.66 -4.45 0.19
C ASN A 279 -2.84 -5.91 0.61
N LEU A 280 -4.08 -6.26 0.91
CA LEU A 280 -4.49 -7.62 1.24
C LEU A 280 -4.94 -8.35 -0.03
N HIS A 281 -4.53 -9.60 -0.16
CA HIS A 281 -5.12 -10.57 -1.07
C HIS A 281 -6.63 -10.71 -0.82
N ARG A 282 -7.45 -10.79 -1.88
CA ARG A 282 -8.92 -10.80 -1.75
C ARG A 282 -9.41 -11.79 -0.69
N ARG A 283 -9.82 -11.26 0.48
CA ARG A 283 -10.40 -11.99 1.62
C ARG A 283 -9.52 -13.12 2.18
N GLY A 284 -8.28 -13.23 1.72
CA GLY A 284 -7.31 -14.21 2.18
C GLY A 284 -6.42 -13.63 3.29
N PRO A 285 -5.66 -14.48 3.98
CA PRO A 285 -4.73 -14.02 5.01
C PRO A 285 -3.39 -13.54 4.43
N ILE A 286 -3.26 -13.39 3.10
CA ILE A 286 -1.99 -13.02 2.47
C ILE A 286 -2.01 -11.54 2.15
N ALA A 287 -0.95 -10.82 2.48
CA ALA A 287 -0.79 -9.41 2.13
C ALA A 287 0.55 -9.16 1.45
N TYR A 288 0.61 -8.06 0.71
CA TYR A 288 1.74 -7.66 -0.12
C TYR A 288 2.14 -6.23 0.21
N VAL A 289 3.44 -5.96 0.21
CA VAL A 289 3.96 -4.60 0.31
C VAL A 289 5.02 -4.37 -0.76
N ALA A 290 4.88 -3.27 -1.50
CA ALA A 290 5.88 -2.83 -2.47
C ALA A 290 7.05 -2.14 -1.76
N ASN A 291 8.26 -2.66 -1.90
CA ASN A 291 9.48 -2.16 -1.27
C ASN A 291 10.32 -1.39 -2.29
N SER A 292 10.09 -0.08 -2.35
CA SER A 292 10.72 0.76 -3.38
C SER A 292 12.24 0.82 -3.34
N GLY A 293 12.85 0.58 -2.17
CA GLY A 293 14.30 0.70 -2.00
C GLY A 293 15.05 -0.60 -2.28
N SER A 294 14.33 -1.73 -2.36
CA SER A 294 14.91 -3.05 -2.62
C SER A 294 14.40 -3.69 -3.90
N ASP A 295 13.56 -3.00 -4.67
CA ASP A 295 12.95 -3.47 -5.92
C ASP A 295 12.25 -4.83 -5.78
N THR A 296 11.57 -5.01 -4.64
CA THR A 296 10.85 -6.24 -4.30
C THR A 296 9.41 -5.97 -3.86
N VAL A 297 8.61 -7.02 -3.87
CA VAL A 297 7.37 -7.09 -3.08
C VAL A 297 7.57 -8.13 -1.97
N SER A 298 7.36 -7.74 -0.72
CA SER A 298 7.29 -8.70 0.40
C SER A 298 5.89 -9.26 0.52
N ILE A 299 5.79 -10.56 0.78
CA ILE A 299 4.54 -11.26 1.05
C ILE A 299 4.52 -11.73 2.50
N PHE A 300 3.41 -11.52 3.20
CA PHE A 300 3.26 -11.96 4.59
C PHE A 300 1.86 -12.53 4.89
N ASP A 301 1.77 -13.39 5.92
CA ASP A 301 0.51 -13.96 6.41
C ASP A 301 -0.03 -13.12 7.57
N THR A 302 -1.20 -12.50 7.42
CA THR A 302 -1.85 -11.64 8.41
C THR A 302 -2.41 -12.41 9.62
N ARG A 303 -2.44 -13.74 9.60
CA ARG A 303 -2.84 -14.54 10.78
C ARG A 303 -1.70 -14.72 11.75
N THR A 304 -0.47 -14.73 11.23
CA THR A 304 0.74 -14.99 12.01
C THR A 304 1.71 -13.81 12.01
N ASN A 305 1.43 -12.76 11.23
CA ASN A 305 2.33 -11.63 10.95
C ASN A 305 3.71 -12.06 10.42
N CYS A 306 3.81 -13.22 9.78
CA CYS A 306 5.09 -13.75 9.30
C CYS A 306 5.30 -13.40 7.83
N VAL A 307 6.48 -12.87 7.49
CA VAL A 307 6.93 -12.77 6.10
C VAL A 307 7.16 -14.18 5.53
N LEU A 308 6.57 -14.42 4.36
CA LEU A 308 6.62 -15.69 3.63
C LEU A 308 7.72 -15.71 2.57
N GLY A 309 8.13 -14.54 2.09
CA GLY A 309 9.19 -14.36 1.11
C GLY A 309 9.01 -13.07 0.34
N ASP A 310 10.00 -12.79 -0.51
CA ASP A 310 10.04 -11.63 -1.39
C ASP A 310 10.07 -12.07 -2.85
N VAL A 311 9.60 -11.19 -3.73
CA VAL A 311 9.71 -11.33 -5.19
C VAL A 311 10.31 -10.08 -5.79
N ALA A 312 11.37 -10.24 -6.58
CA ALA A 312 11.96 -9.15 -7.34
C ALA A 312 10.99 -8.71 -8.45
N VAL A 313 10.81 -7.41 -8.59
CA VAL A 313 9.97 -6.77 -9.61
C VAL A 313 10.78 -5.72 -10.37
N GLY A 314 10.14 -4.78 -11.06
CA GLY A 314 10.86 -3.65 -11.66
C GLY A 314 11.30 -2.61 -10.62
N ASP A 315 11.99 -1.58 -11.10
CA ASP A 315 12.63 -0.56 -10.27
C ASP A 315 11.61 0.38 -9.61
N ASP A 316 11.87 0.74 -8.35
CA ASP A 316 11.06 1.65 -7.51
C ASP A 316 9.56 1.26 -7.48
N PRO A 317 9.22 0.04 -7.02
CA PRO A 317 7.82 -0.39 -6.92
C PRO A 317 7.04 0.48 -5.92
N ARG A 318 5.84 0.94 -6.31
CA ARG A 318 5.05 1.92 -5.53
C ARG A 318 3.78 1.36 -4.94
N TRP A 319 3.00 0.63 -5.72
CA TRP A 319 1.67 0.15 -5.32
C TRP A 319 1.41 -1.24 -5.87
N THR A 320 0.59 -2.00 -5.15
CA THR A 320 0.13 -3.33 -5.57
C THR A 320 -1.39 -3.33 -5.61
N ASP A 321 -2.02 -4.07 -6.53
CA ASP A 321 -3.44 -4.39 -6.42
C ASP A 321 -3.68 -5.86 -6.78
N ALA A 322 -4.67 -6.48 -6.15
CA ALA A 322 -4.96 -7.90 -6.32
C ALA A 322 -5.93 -8.12 -7.48
N GLY A 323 -5.48 -8.91 -8.46
CA GLY A 323 -6.24 -9.26 -9.64
C GLY A 323 -7.39 -10.25 -9.36
N PRO A 324 -8.15 -10.63 -10.40
CA PRO A 324 -9.29 -11.53 -10.28
C PRO A 324 -8.88 -12.87 -9.67
N ASN A 325 -9.76 -13.41 -8.82
CA ASN A 325 -9.56 -14.63 -8.03
C ASN A 325 -8.33 -14.64 -7.11
N GLY A 326 -7.59 -13.54 -7.06
CA GLY A 326 -6.37 -13.42 -6.27
C GLY A 326 -5.23 -14.29 -6.80
N ASP A 327 -5.22 -14.61 -8.09
CA ASP A 327 -4.19 -15.49 -8.67
C ASP A 327 -2.87 -14.76 -8.91
N TYR A 328 -2.95 -13.45 -9.07
CA TYR A 328 -1.83 -12.55 -9.26
C TYR A 328 -2.13 -11.17 -8.67
N ILE A 329 -1.07 -10.38 -8.51
CA ILE A 329 -1.13 -8.95 -8.25
C ILE A 329 -0.52 -8.17 -9.42
N TYR A 330 -0.98 -6.95 -9.63
CA TYR A 330 -0.29 -5.97 -10.45
C TYR A 330 0.54 -5.06 -9.54
N VAL A 331 1.77 -4.76 -9.94
CA VAL A 331 2.71 -3.93 -9.17
C VAL A 331 3.19 -2.79 -10.06
N THR A 332 2.94 -1.54 -9.67
CA THR A 332 3.49 -0.38 -10.40
C THR A 332 4.98 -0.20 -10.09
N ASN A 333 5.82 -0.18 -11.11
CA ASN A 333 7.26 0.07 -11.01
C ASN A 333 7.54 1.48 -11.54
N THR A 334 7.71 2.46 -10.64
CA THR A 334 7.88 3.87 -11.06
C THR A 334 9.13 4.03 -11.93
N GLY A 335 10.25 3.46 -11.51
CA GLY A 335 11.55 3.63 -12.16
C GLY A 335 11.61 2.96 -13.53
N SER A 336 10.99 1.80 -13.67
CA SER A 336 10.94 1.07 -14.95
C SER A 336 9.76 1.45 -15.86
N HIS A 337 8.92 2.40 -15.46
CA HIS A 337 7.75 2.85 -16.23
C HIS A 337 6.83 1.70 -16.68
N SER A 338 6.60 0.74 -15.78
CA SER A 338 5.91 -0.51 -16.10
C SER A 338 5.02 -0.99 -14.96
N VAL A 339 4.21 -2.02 -15.25
CA VAL A 339 3.49 -2.82 -14.27
C VAL A 339 3.97 -4.26 -14.34
N SER A 340 4.44 -4.83 -13.24
CA SER A 340 4.72 -6.26 -13.12
C SER A 340 3.45 -7.03 -12.77
N VAL A 341 3.21 -8.16 -13.45
CA VAL A 341 2.16 -9.13 -13.12
C VAL A 341 2.80 -10.26 -12.33
N VAL A 342 2.49 -10.38 -11.04
CA VAL A 342 3.17 -11.29 -10.12
C VAL A 342 2.23 -12.37 -9.62
N THR A 343 2.60 -13.65 -9.73
CA THR A 343 1.77 -14.74 -9.19
C THR A 343 1.66 -14.69 -7.68
N VAL A 344 0.49 -15.11 -7.19
CA VAL A 344 0.19 -15.20 -5.78
C VAL A 344 0.08 -16.66 -5.30
N LYS A 345 -0.16 -17.60 -6.20
CA LYS A 345 -0.34 -19.01 -5.85
C LYS A 345 0.99 -19.74 -5.66
N ARG A 346 0.94 -20.73 -4.76
CA ARG A 346 1.98 -21.72 -4.47
C ARG A 346 2.26 -22.62 -5.67
#